data_AF-A0A968BNN9-F1
#
_entry.id   AF-A0A968BNN9-F1
#
_cell.length_a   1.000
_cell.length_b   1.000
_cell.length_c   1.000
_cell.angle_alpha   90.00
_cell.angle_beta   90.00
_cell.angle_gamma   90.00
#
_symmetry.space_group_name_H-M   'P 1'
#
loop_
_entity.id
_entity.type
_entity.pdbx_description
1 polymer ?
#
loop_
_entity_poly.entity_id
_entity_poly.type
_entity_poly.pdbx_seq_one_letter_code
_entity_poly.pdbx_strand_id
1 'polypeptide(L)'
;MPADSVAASQPAEAEQFQTDRVITISAAHAVHDTYSAFLPPLLPAFIESMSLAKAEAGLLSVFLQAPSLLQPVIGYVADRFTLRLVVILTPA
;
A
#
# COMPACT_ATOMS: atom_id res chain seq x y z
N MET A 1 5.13 57.71 -14.60
CA MET A 1 6.33 57.13 -13.99
C MET A 1 5.85 55.97 -13.11
N PRO A 2 6.08 54.72 -13.52
CA PRO A 2 5.56 53.53 -12.85
C PRO A 2 6.38 53.25 -11.60
N ALA A 3 5.72 52.91 -10.49
CA ALA A 3 6.36 52.30 -9.33
C ALA A 3 6.30 50.79 -9.55
N ASP A 4 7.38 50.23 -10.10
CA ASP A 4 7.58 48.80 -10.21
C ASP A 4 7.64 48.21 -8.80
N SER A 5 6.52 47.63 -8.36
CA SER A 5 6.46 46.75 -7.20
C SER A 5 7.14 45.44 -7.56
N VAL A 6 8.46 45.40 -7.37
CA VAL A 6 9.25 44.17 -7.41
C VAL A 6 8.71 43.25 -6.31
N ALA A 7 7.87 42.30 -6.72
CA ALA A 7 7.46 41.18 -5.90
C ALA A 7 8.74 40.45 -5.48
N ALA A 8 9.14 40.66 -4.22
CA ALA A 8 10.23 39.93 -3.60
C ALA A 8 9.90 38.43 -3.73
N SER A 9 10.66 37.74 -4.57
CA SER A 9 10.62 36.29 -4.68
C SER A 9 11.02 35.76 -3.31
N GLN A 10 10.06 35.17 -2.59
CA GLN A 10 10.35 34.47 -1.35
C GLN A 10 11.43 33.43 -1.64
N PRO A 11 12.51 33.36 -0.83
CA PRO A 11 13.52 32.33 -1.02
C PRO A 11 12.81 30.98 -0.88
N ALA A 12 13.00 30.10 -1.86
CA ALA A 12 12.52 28.72 -1.77
C ALA A 12 13.16 28.09 -0.53
N GLU A 13 12.39 27.96 0.55
CA GLU A 13 12.76 27.13 1.69
C GLU A 13 13.09 25.75 1.12
N ALA A 14 14.33 25.30 1.31
CA ALA A 14 14.73 23.96 0.91
C ALA A 14 13.82 22.98 1.65
N GLU A 15 12.85 22.38 0.94
CA GLU A 15 12.01 21.31 1.49
C GLU A 15 12.93 20.22 2.05
N GLN A 16 12.96 20.08 3.37
CA GLN A 16 13.72 19.01 4.01
C GLN A 16 13.08 17.68 3.63
N PHE A 17 13.89 16.77 3.11
CA PHE A 17 13.43 15.45 2.70
C PHE A 17 12.95 14.64 3.92
N GLN A 18 11.67 14.22 3.91
CA GLN A 18 10.99 13.49 4.99
C GLN A 18 11.39 12.01 5.00
N THR A 19 12.69 11.75 5.24
CA THR A 19 13.31 10.43 5.15
C THR A 19 12.58 9.36 5.98
N ASP A 20 12.18 9.72 7.20
CA ASP A 20 11.46 8.85 8.13
C ASP A 20 10.12 8.36 7.56
N ARG A 21 9.34 9.27 6.98
CA ARG A 21 8.04 8.95 6.38
C ARG A 21 8.19 8.14 5.11
N VAL A 22 9.16 8.50 4.27
CA VAL A 22 9.43 7.77 3.03
C VAL A 22 9.84 6.33 3.33
N ILE A 23 10.76 6.12 4.27
CA ILE A 23 11.15 4.77 4.70
C ILE A 23 9.95 4.00 5.25
N THR A 24 9.14 4.62 6.11
CA THR A 24 7.97 3.96 6.71
C THR A 24 6.96 3.51 5.65
N ILE A 25 6.58 4.39 4.72
CA ILE A 25 5.58 4.08 3.69
C ILE A 25 6.13 3.07 2.68
N SER A 26 7.38 3.25 2.23
CA SER A 26 8.01 2.33 1.27
C SER A 26 8.22 0.94 1.85
N ALA A 27 8.63 0.82 3.11
CA ALA A 27 8.75 -0.48 3.77
C ALA A 27 7.39 -1.16 3.93
N ALA A 28 6.36 -0.42 4.35
CA ALA A 28 5.00 -0.95 4.44
C ALA A 28 4.50 -1.46 3.09
N HIS A 29 4.69 -0.69 2.02
CA HIS A 29 4.33 -1.08 0.66
C HIS A 29 5.13 -2.30 0.19
N ALA A 30 6.45 -2.31 0.41
CA ALA A 30 7.31 -3.43 0.04
C ALA A 30 6.88 -4.73 0.73
N VAL A 31 6.57 -4.69 2.03
CA VAL A 31 6.08 -5.85 2.77
C VAL A 31 4.73 -6.33 2.22
N HIS A 32 3.78 -5.42 1.99
CA HIS A 32 2.46 -5.74 1.45
C HIS A 32 2.54 -6.40 0.06
N ASP A 33 3.33 -5.83 -0.84
CA ASP A 33 3.49 -6.35 -2.19
C ASP A 33 4.24 -7.68 -2.20
N THR A 34 5.27 -7.82 -1.37
CA THR A 34 6.03 -9.06 -1.25
C THR A 34 5.13 -10.19 -0.73
N TYR A 35 4.30 -9.93 0.28
CA TYR A 35 3.35 -10.90 0.82
C TYR A 35 2.47 -11.50 -0.28
N SER A 36 1.86 -10.65 -1.10
CA SER A 36 1.00 -11.11 -2.20
C SER A 36 1.78 -11.79 -3.32
N ALA A 37 3.01 -11.33 -3.58
CA ALA A 37 3.89 -11.88 -4.61
C ALA A 37 4.53 -13.23 -4.24
N PHE A 38 4.42 -13.69 -2.99
CA PHE A 38 4.94 -15.01 -2.59
C PHE A 38 4.09 -16.18 -3.08
N LEU A 39 2.81 -15.98 -3.39
CA LEU A 39 1.93 -17.07 -3.78
C LEU A 39 2.35 -17.72 -5.13
N PRO A 40 2.58 -16.99 -6.23
CA PRO A 40 2.87 -17.60 -7.53
C PRO A 40 4.11 -18.52 -7.56
N PRO A 41 5.26 -18.17 -6.95
CA PRO A 41 6.40 -19.08 -6.85
C PRO A 41 6.13 -20.35 -6.05
N LEU A 42 5.23 -20.29 -5.07
CA LEU A 42 4.89 -21.41 -4.18
C LEU A 42 3.76 -22.29 -4.71
N LEU A 43 3.00 -21.83 -5.71
CA LEU A 43 1.87 -22.58 -6.29
C LEU A 43 2.24 -24.00 -6.73
N PRO A 44 3.38 -24.28 -7.41
CA PRO A 44 3.74 -25.64 -7.77
C PRO A 44 3.88 -26.57 -6.56
N ALA A 45 4.50 -26.08 -5.48
CA ALA A 45 4.67 -26.83 -4.25
C ALA A 45 3.33 -27.10 -3.54
N PHE A 46 2.39 -26.15 -3.56
CA PHE A 46 1.04 -26.36 -3.03
C PHE A 46 0.21 -27.33 -3.86
N ILE A 47 0.31 -27.26 -5.19
CA ILE A 47 -0.34 -28.21 -6.08
C ILE A 47 0.13 -29.64 -5.80
N GLU A 48 1.45 -29.84 -5.65
CA GLU A 48 2.03 -31.15 -5.38
C GLU A 48 1.69 -31.66 -3.97
N SER A 49 1.93 -30.84 -2.93
CA SER A 49 1.75 -31.26 -1.53
C SER A 49 0.29 -31.43 -1.12
N MET A 50 -0.62 -30.65 -1.70
CA MET A 50 -2.06 -30.70 -1.38
C MET A 50 -2.89 -31.39 -2.49
N SER A 51 -2.26 -31.87 -3.56
CA SER A 51 -2.93 -32.52 -4.71
C SER A 51 -4.03 -31.66 -5.36
N LEU A 52 -3.81 -30.35 -5.45
CA LEU A 52 -4.82 -29.40 -5.92
C LEU A 52 -5.07 -29.52 -7.42
N ALA A 53 -6.33 -29.38 -7.83
CA ALA A 53 -6.66 -29.07 -9.21
C ALA A 53 -6.17 -27.66 -9.58
N LYS A 54 -5.88 -27.41 -10.87
CA LYS A 54 -5.45 -26.07 -11.33
C LYS A 54 -6.46 -24.97 -10.98
N ALA A 55 -7.75 -25.30 -10.98
CA ALA A 55 -8.80 -24.38 -10.58
C ALA A 55 -8.71 -24.02 -9.09
N GLU A 56 -8.46 -24.99 -8.22
CA GLU A 56 -8.29 -24.78 -6.77
C GLU A 56 -7.04 -23.97 -6.47
N ALA A 57 -5.93 -24.25 -7.16
CA ALA A 57 -4.73 -23.43 -7.08
C ALA A 57 -4.98 -21.98 -7.50
N GLY A 58 -5.82 -21.75 -8.52
CA GLY A 58 -6.26 -20.42 -8.92
C GLY A 58 -7.16 -19.73 -7.89
N LEU A 59 -7.99 -20.49 -7.16
CA LEU A 59 -8.84 -19.95 -6.08
C LEU A 59 -8.02 -19.39 -4.91
N LEU A 60 -6.82 -19.91 -4.66
CA LEU A 60 -5.92 -19.33 -3.65
C LEU A 60 -5.60 -17.86 -3.97
N SER A 61 -5.36 -17.53 -5.24
CA SER A 61 -5.14 -16.14 -5.68
C SER A 61 -6.41 -15.29 -5.52
N VAL A 62 -7.58 -15.87 -5.79
CA VAL A 62 -8.87 -15.18 -5.62
C VAL A 62 -9.08 -14.84 -4.15
N PHE A 63 -8.89 -15.78 -3.22
CA PHE A 63 -9.08 -15.51 -1.80
C PHE A 63 -8.04 -14.54 -1.23
N LEU A 64 -6.81 -14.58 -1.73
CA LEU A 64 -5.78 -13.62 -1.36
C LEU A 64 -6.15 -12.18 -1.80
N GLN A 65 -6.83 -12.03 -2.95
CA GLN A 65 -7.18 -10.71 -3.52
C GLN A 65 -8.60 -10.24 -3.16
N ALA A 66 -9.50 -11.15 -2.77
CA ALA A 66 -10.89 -10.83 -2.45
C ALA A 66 -11.06 -9.70 -1.40
N PRO A 67 -10.22 -9.60 -0.34
CA PRO A 67 -10.29 -8.48 0.60
C PRO A 67 -10.13 -7.11 -0.05
N SER A 68 -9.44 -7.00 -1.19
CA SER A 68 -9.25 -5.73 -1.91
C SER A 68 -10.57 -5.11 -2.38
N LEU A 69 -11.64 -5.92 -2.51
CA LEU A 69 -12.98 -5.41 -2.80
C LEU A 69 -13.53 -4.50 -1.68
N LEU A 70 -13.02 -4.64 -0.45
CA LEU A 70 -13.41 -3.80 0.68
C LEU A 70 -12.61 -2.49 0.75
N GLN A 71 -11.54 -2.32 -0.05
CA GLN A 71 -10.70 -1.12 -0.02
C GLN A 71 -11.50 0.19 -0.16
N PRO A 72 -12.51 0.33 -1.06
CA PRO A 72 -13.28 1.57 -1.15
C PRO A 72 -14.05 1.90 0.14
N VAL A 73 -14.58 0.87 0.81
CA VAL A 73 -15.31 1.04 2.09
C VAL A 73 -14.33 1.40 3.20
N ILE A 74 -13.19 0.70 3.28
CA ILE A 74 -12.15 0.98 4.27
C ILE A 74 -11.59 2.39 4.08
N GLY A 75 -11.33 2.81 2.84
CA GLY A 75 -10.88 4.16 2.49
C GLY A 75 -11.90 5.22 2.90
N TYR A 76 -13.18 5.01 2.57
CA TYR A 76 -14.26 5.91 3.02
C TYR A 76 -14.31 6.07 4.54
N VAL A 77 -14.15 4.98 5.29
CA VAL A 77 -14.10 5.03 6.77
C VAL A 77 -12.83 5.73 7.25
N ALA A 78 -11.69 5.53 6.59
CA ALA A 78 -10.41 6.18 6.90
C ALA A 78 -10.48 7.71 6.76
N ASP A 79 -11.25 8.19 5.79
CA ASP A 79 -11.47 9.63 5.59
C ASP A 79 -12.37 10.23 6.67
N ARG A 80 -13.31 9.45 7.22
CA ARG A 80 -14.27 9.91 8.22
C ARG A 80 -13.77 9.78 9.66
N PHE A 81 -12.91 8.79 9.94
CA PHE A 81 -12.42 8.44 11.26
C PHE A 81 -10.91 8.20 11.27
N THR A 82 -10.23 8.52 12.37
CA THR A 82 -8.79 8.23 12.52
C THR A 82 -8.55 6.73 12.70
N LEU A 83 -8.28 6.01 11.61
CA LEU A 83 -7.98 4.57 11.62
C LEU A 83 -6.53 4.23 11.98
N ARG A 84 -5.75 5.18 12.52
CA ARG A 84 -4.32 4.97 12.84
C ARG A 84 -4.05 3.69 13.62
N LEU A 85 -4.79 3.46 14.71
CA LEU A 85 -4.56 2.28 15.55
C LEU A 85 -5.07 0.99 14.88
N VAL A 86 -6.13 1.09 14.07
CA VAL A 86 -6.68 -0.06 13.33
C VAL A 86 -5.68 -0.52 12.28
N VAL A 87 -5.15 0.39 11.46
CA VAL A 87 -4.16 0.08 10.41
C VAL A 87 -2.88 -0.52 10.99
N ILE A 88 -2.45 -0.08 12.18
CA ILE A 88 -1.26 -0.64 12.85
C ILE A 88 -1.50 -2.07 13.34
N LEU A 89 -2.73 -2.40 13.76
CA LEU A 89 -3.06 -3.68 14.39
C LEU A 89 -3.62 -4.71 13.41
N THR A 90 -4.12 -4.29 12.25
CA THR A 90 -4.61 -5.21 11.23
C THR A 90 -3.44 -5.86 10.49
N PRO A 91 -3.44 -7.20 10.34
CA PRO A 91 -2.48 -7.86 9.47
C PRO A 91 -2.66 -7.40 8.01
N ALA A 92 -1.54 -7.38 7.28
CA ALA A 92 -1.47 -7.01 5.87
C ALA A 92 -2.22 -7.99 4.96
#